data_AF-X1M3X8-F1
#
_entry.id   AF-X1M3X8-F1
#
_cell.length_a   1.000
_cell.length_b   1.000
_cell.length_c   1.000
_cell.angle_alpha   90.00
_cell.angle_beta   90.00
_cell.angle_gamma   90.00
#
_symmetry.space_group_name_H-M   'P 1'
#
loop_
_entity.id
_entity.type
_entity.pdbx_description
1 polymer ?
#
loop_
_entity_poly.entity_id
_entity_poly.type
_entity_poly.pdbx_seq_one_letter_code
_entity_poly.pdbx_strand_id
1 'polypeptide(L)'
;MKILHTVEFYYPSIGGAQEVMQQISERLVQLGHDVTVATTRLKDRDFLIYNGVKIKEFDISGNMVRGISGEIDEYQKFLLESDFDIITNYAALEPW
;
A
#
# COMPACT_ATOMS: atom_id res chain seq x y z
N MET A 1 -13.68 4.75 -10.04
CA MET A 1 -12.29 4.65 -10.51
C MET A 1 -11.59 3.59 -9.70
N LYS A 2 -10.60 2.94 -10.29
CA LYS A 2 -9.64 2.06 -9.63
C LYS A 2 -8.45 2.89 -9.18
N ILE A 3 -8.27 3.05 -7.87
CA ILE A 3 -7.24 3.90 -7.28
C ILE A 3 -6.26 3.04 -6.49
N LEU A 4 -4.97 3.18 -6.77
CA LEU A 4 -3.91 2.61 -5.97
C LEU A 4 -3.23 3.67 -5.12
N HIS A 5 -3.15 3.41 -3.83
CA HIS A 5 -2.29 4.13 -2.90
C HIS A 5 -1.10 3.26 -2.55
N THR A 6 0.09 3.83 -2.47
CA THR A 6 1.28 3.12 -1.98
C THR A 6 1.84 3.84 -0.76
N VAL A 7 2.05 3.11 0.33
CA VAL A 7 2.60 3.62 1.59
C VAL A 7 3.38 2.50 2.28
N GLU A 8 4.49 2.81 2.95
CA GLU A 8 5.29 1.76 3.63
C GLU A 8 4.44 0.95 4.60
N PHE A 9 3.74 1.60 5.52
CA PHE A 9 2.86 0.93 6.48
C PHE A 9 1.42 1.39 6.33
N TYR A 10 0.51 0.50 6.71
CA TYR A 10 -0.93 0.76 6.78
C TYR A 10 -1.49 0.03 8.00
N TYR A 11 -2.75 0.27 8.33
CA TYR A 11 -3.44 -0.39 9.43
C TYR A 11 -3.19 -1.91 9.45
N PRO A 12 -2.82 -2.55 10.58
CA PRO A 12 -2.90 -2.03 11.96
C PRO A 12 -1.72 -1.17 12.45
N SER A 13 -0.69 -0.95 11.62
CA SER A 13 0.39 -0.03 11.98
C SER A 13 -0.13 1.41 12.06
N ILE A 14 0.18 2.11 13.15
CA ILE A 14 -0.30 3.46 13.42
C ILE A 14 0.88 4.44 13.34
N GLY A 15 0.68 5.53 12.62
CA GLY A 15 1.62 6.63 12.50
C GLY A 15 1.06 7.73 11.59
N GLY A 16 1.80 8.83 11.42
CA GLY A 16 1.31 9.99 10.69
C GLY A 16 0.99 9.69 9.23
N ALA A 17 1.83 8.90 8.55
CA ALA A 17 1.60 8.54 7.15
C ALA A 17 0.42 7.57 7.01
N GLN A 18 0.32 6.61 7.93
CA GLN A 18 -0.73 5.60 7.99
C GLN A 18 -2.10 6.24 8.19
N GLU A 19 -2.20 7.20 9.12
CA GLU A 19 -3.45 7.91 9.42
C GLU A 19 -3.94 8.72 8.22
N VAL A 20 -3.05 9.49 7.58
CA VAL A 20 -3.39 10.23 6.35
C VAL A 20 -3.88 9.28 5.27
N MET A 21 -3.16 8.17 5.05
CA MET A 21 -3.50 7.26 3.98
C MET A 21 -4.81 6.52 4.23
N GLN A 22 -5.06 6.14 5.48
CA GLN A 22 -6.30 5.49 5.89
C GLN A 22 -7.49 6.42 5.69
N GLN A 23 -7.38 7.65 6.20
CA GLN A 23 -8.45 8.63 6.08
C GLN A 23 -8.84 8.96 4.63
N ILE A 24 -7.86 9.13 3.75
CA ILE A 24 -8.09 9.41 2.34
C ILE A 24 -8.70 8.18 1.65
N SER A 25 -8.13 6.98 1.88
CA SER A 25 -8.60 5.75 1.24
C SER A 25 -10.04 5.43 1.59
N GLU A 26 -10.40 5.49 2.87
CA GLU A 26 -11.75 5.17 3.34
C GLU A 26 -12.80 6.17 2.81
N ARG A 27 -12.47 7.46 2.75
CA ARG A 27 -13.36 8.48 2.18
C ARG A 27 -13.56 8.29 0.68
N LEU A 28 -12.51 7.89 -0.05
CA LEU A 28 -12.64 7.60 -1.49
C LEU A 28 -13.49 6.34 -1.74
N VAL A 29 -13.41 5.34 -0.87
CA VAL A 29 -14.33 4.19 -0.89
C VAL A 29 -15.77 4.65 -0.66
N GLN A 30 -16.01 5.52 0.32
CA GLN A 30 -17.34 6.09 0.59
C GLN A 30 -17.91 6.88 -0.60
N LEU A 31 -17.04 7.46 -1.45
CA LEU A 31 -17.42 8.13 -2.69
C LEU A 31 -17.66 7.16 -3.87
N GLY A 32 -17.55 5.86 -3.64
CA GLY A 32 -17.82 4.81 -4.65
C GLY A 32 -16.63 4.45 -5.53
N HIS A 33 -15.40 4.78 -5.11
CA HIS A 33 -14.19 4.34 -5.80
C HIS A 33 -13.72 2.97 -5.30
N ASP A 34 -13.07 2.21 -6.19
CA ASP A 34 -12.40 0.96 -5.85
C ASP A 34 -10.96 1.26 -5.45
N VAL A 35 -10.68 1.25 -4.14
CA VAL A 35 -9.39 1.67 -3.58
C VAL A 35 -8.59 0.46 -3.11
N THR A 36 -7.35 0.36 -3.58
CA THR A 36 -6.35 -0.59 -3.10
C THR A 36 -5.17 0.15 -2.48
N VAL A 37 -4.66 -0.35 -1.37
CA VAL A 37 -3.42 0.10 -0.73
C VAL A 37 -2.35 -0.98 -0.90
N ALA A 38 -1.25 -0.65 -1.56
CA ALA A 38 -0.03 -1.45 -1.56
C ALA A 38 0.88 -1.04 -0.40
N THR A 39 1.26 -1.99 0.45
CA THR A 39 1.98 -1.73 1.71
C THR A 39 2.84 -2.92 2.15
N THR A 40 3.73 -2.72 3.12
CA THR A 40 4.53 -3.77 3.73
C THR A 40 3.64 -4.83 4.39
N ARG A 41 4.04 -6.09 4.23
CA ARG A 41 3.46 -7.24 4.94
C ARG A 41 3.69 -7.11 6.45
N LEU A 42 2.64 -7.22 7.24
CA LEU A 42 2.71 -7.21 8.69
C LEU A 42 2.34 -8.58 9.26
N LYS A 43 3.13 -9.09 10.21
CA LYS A 43 2.92 -10.43 10.79
C LYS A 43 1.60 -10.55 11.55
N ASP A 44 1.09 -9.44 12.05
CA ASP A 44 -0.12 -9.30 12.86
C ASP A 44 -1.35 -8.84 12.05
N ARG A 45 -1.22 -8.67 10.73
CA ARG A 45 -2.37 -8.39 9.85
C ARG A 45 -2.95 -9.70 9.32
N ASP A 46 -4.17 -10.03 9.74
CA ASP A 46 -4.91 -11.23 9.32
C ASP A 46 -6.08 -10.92 8.35
N PHE A 47 -6.14 -9.69 7.83
CA PHE A 47 -7.16 -9.22 6.90
C PHE A 47 -6.54 -8.54 5.67
N LEU A 48 -7.23 -8.62 4.54
CA LEU A 48 -6.86 -7.93 3.29
C LEU A 48 -7.89 -6.90 2.84
N ILE A 49 -8.94 -6.68 3.63
CA ILE A 49 -9.92 -5.61 3.42
C ILE A 49 -10.18 -4.96 4.77
N TYR A 50 -10.06 -3.64 4.82
CA TYR A 50 -10.33 -2.84 6.01
C TYR A 50 -11.18 -1.63 5.65
N ASN A 51 -12.37 -1.50 6.25
CA ASN A 51 -13.33 -0.43 5.95
C ASN A 51 -13.62 -0.24 4.45
N GLY A 52 -13.64 -1.34 3.69
CA GLY A 52 -13.86 -1.37 2.24
C GLY A 52 -12.63 -1.07 1.38
N VAL A 53 -11.50 -0.70 1.98
CA VAL A 53 -10.21 -0.55 1.30
C VAL A 53 -9.55 -1.92 1.13
N LYS A 54 -9.15 -2.28 -0.09
CA LYS A 54 -8.38 -3.50 -0.36
C LYS A 54 -6.92 -3.29 0.01
N ILE A 55 -6.28 -4.28 0.60
CA ILE A 55 -4.87 -4.23 1.00
C ILE A 55 -4.11 -5.27 0.19
N LYS A 56 -3.04 -4.84 -0.47
CA LYS A 56 -2.08 -5.69 -1.17
C LYS A 56 -0.74 -5.57 -0.46
N GLU A 57 -0.32 -6.66 0.17
CA GLU A 57 0.92 -6.69 0.92
C GLU A 57 2.11 -7.12 0.07
N PHE A 58 3.29 -6.59 0.38
CA PHE A 58 4.57 -6.99 -0.17
C PHE A 58 5.60 -7.18 0.95
N ASP A 59 6.36 -8.26 0.89
CA ASP A 59 7.50 -8.52 1.76
C ASP A 59 8.77 -7.97 1.10
N ILE A 60 9.01 -6.67 1.29
CA ILE A 60 10.16 -5.94 0.76
C ILE A 60 10.89 -5.24 1.92
N SER A 61 12.21 -5.33 1.94
CA SER A 61 13.06 -4.75 2.98
C SER A 61 14.38 -4.20 2.41
N GLY A 62 15.12 -3.42 3.20
CA GLY A 62 16.44 -2.91 2.83
C GLY A 62 16.44 -1.43 2.41
N ASN A 63 17.38 -0.93 1.61
CA ASN A 63 17.29 0.41 0.98
C ASN A 63 18.36 0.56 -0.08
N MET A 64 18.40 1.72 -0.74
CA MET A 64 19.47 2.06 -1.66
C MET A 64 20.88 1.94 -1.05
N VAL A 65 21.04 2.12 0.28
CA VAL A 65 22.36 2.02 0.94
C VAL A 65 22.69 0.58 1.30
N ARG A 66 21.73 -0.21 1.79
CA ARG A 66 21.92 -1.58 2.28
C ARG A 66 21.61 -2.66 1.23
N GLY A 67 21.08 -2.27 0.07
CA GLY A 67 20.44 -3.15 -0.90
C GLY A 67 18.95 -3.35 -0.58
N ILE A 68 18.13 -3.55 -1.60
CA ILE A 68 16.70 -3.87 -1.47
C ILE A 68 16.53 -5.37 -1.75
N SER A 69 15.70 -6.06 -0.97
CA SER A 69 15.44 -7.49 -1.12
C SER A 69 13.97 -7.85 -0.87
N GLY A 70 13.55 -9.03 -1.32
CA GLY A 70 12.19 -9.54 -1.17
C GLY A 70 11.39 -9.55 -2.47
N GLU A 71 10.09 -9.30 -2.40
CA GLU A 71 9.10 -9.39 -3.49
C GLU A 71 9.18 -8.21 -4.49
N ILE A 72 10.38 -7.79 -4.87
CA ILE A 72 10.62 -6.59 -5.70
C ILE A 72 10.03 -6.76 -7.10
N ASP A 73 10.34 -7.87 -7.77
CA ASP A 73 9.87 -8.14 -9.14
C ASP A 73 8.34 -8.26 -9.18
N GLU A 74 7.75 -8.83 -8.12
CA GLU A 74 6.30 -8.98 -7.97
C GLU A 74 5.61 -7.63 -7.77
N TYR A 75 6.21 -6.74 -6.99
CA TYR A 75 5.73 -5.37 -6.83
C TYR A 75 5.81 -4.59 -8.14
N GLN A 76 6.94 -4.67 -8.85
CA GLN A 76 7.11 -4.02 -10.16
C GLN A 76 6.09 -4.55 -11.17
N LYS A 77 5.93 -5.88 -11.25
CA LYS A 77 4.93 -6.51 -12.11
C LYS A 77 3.52 -6.08 -11.75
N PHE A 78 3.18 -6.04 -10.45
CA PHE A 78 1.90 -5.55 -9.98
C PHE A 78 1.60 -4.13 -10.47
N LEU A 79 2.57 -3.20 -10.40
CA LEU A 79 2.38 -1.85 -10.90
C LEU A 79 2.24 -1.82 -12.43
N LEU A 80 3.14 -2.50 -13.15
CA LEU A 80 3.21 -2.47 -14.62
C LEU A 80 2.03 -3.15 -15.31
N GLU A 81 1.46 -4.18 -14.69
CA GLU A 81 0.33 -4.95 -15.24
C GLU A 81 -1.03 -4.51 -14.68
N SER A 82 -1.04 -3.50 -13.80
CA SER A 82 -2.29 -3.01 -13.20
C SER A 82 -3.15 -2.21 -14.17
N ASP A 83 -4.45 -2.17 -13.89
CA ASP A 83 -5.43 -1.35 -14.60
C ASP A 83 -5.99 -0.23 -13.72
N PHE A 84 -5.17 0.30 -12.81
CA PHE A 84 -5.53 1.45 -11.99
C PHE A 84 -5.63 2.72 -12.84
N ASP A 85 -6.70 3.50 -12.61
CA ASP A 85 -6.88 4.80 -13.25
C ASP A 85 -5.92 5.84 -12.66
N ILE A 86 -5.61 5.73 -11.36
CA ILE A 86 -4.72 6.63 -10.63
C ILE A 86 -3.83 5.82 -9.68
N ILE A 87 -2.54 6.13 -9.66
CA ILE A 87 -1.57 5.66 -8.68
C ILE A 87 -1.02 6.87 -7.92
N THR A 88 -1.18 6.87 -6.60
CA THR A 88 -0.66 7.93 -5.71
C THR A 88 0.36 7.32 -4.76
N ASN A 89 1.58 7.84 -4.82
CA ASN A 89 2.68 7.43 -3.95
C ASN A 89 2.77 8.39 -2.76
N TYR A 90 2.66 7.87 -1.54
CA TYR A 90 2.76 8.67 -0.32
C TYR A 90 3.68 7.99 0.69
N ALA A 91 4.88 8.55 0.87
CA ALA A 91 5.96 7.91 1.64
C ALA A 91 6.08 6.41 1.29
N ALA A 92 6.12 6.14 -0.02
CA ALA A 92 6.04 4.79 -0.55
C ALA A 92 7.31 4.03 -0.15
N LEU A 93 7.13 3.02 0.71
CA LEU A 93 8.13 2.00 1.05
C LEU A 93 9.55 2.57 1.14
N GLU A 94 9.83 3.40 2.15
CA GLU A 94 11.23 3.71 2.53
C GLU A 94 11.74 2.50 3.28
N PRO A 95 12.53 1.61 2.67
CA PRO A 95 12.90 0.43 3.40
C PRO A 95 14.08 0.89 4.32
N TRP A 96 14.19 0.42 5.57
CA TRP A 96 15.21 0.87 6.53
C TRP A 96 16.32 -0.17 6.72
#